data_AF-V4K5F6-F1
#
_entry.id   AF-V4K5F6-F1
#
_cell.length_a   1.000
_cell.length_b   1.000
_cell.length_c   1.000
_cell.angle_alpha   90.00
_cell.angle_beta   90.00
_cell.angle_gamma   90.00
#
_symmetry.space_group_name_H-M   'P 1'
#
loop_
_entity.id
_entity.type
_entity.pdbx_description
1 polymer ?
#
loop_
_entity_poly.entity_id
_entity_poly.type
_entity_poly.pdbx_seq_one_letter_code
_entity_poly.pdbx_strand_id
1 'polypeptide(L)' 'MLELIVVGEGWLRGELLAVDSGCSRAFSLVGVRRPISSGALVKGVVKEDENNIYLASPLNG' A
#
# COMPACT_ATOMS: atom_id res chain seq x y z
N MET A 1 -8.59 -5.97 -6.99
CA MET A 1 -8.50 -4.57 -6.51
C MET A 1 -8.83 -4.60 -5.03
N LEU A 2 -7.97 -4.03 -4.20
CA LEU A 2 -8.13 -4.02 -2.74
C LEU A 2 -8.07 -2.58 -2.26
N GLU A 3 -8.91 -2.24 -1.29
CA GLU A 3 -8.83 -0.98 -0.57
C GLU A 3 -7.86 -1.13 0.59
N LEU A 4 -6.90 -0.22 0.66
CA LEU A 4 -5.78 -0.26 1.57
C LEU A 4 -5.77 1.02 2.41
N ILE A 5 -5.55 0.88 3.70
CA ILE A 5 -5.39 1.98 4.65
C ILE A 5 -3.89 2.22 4.80
N VAL A 6 -3.42 3.41 4.43
CA VAL A 6 -2.03 3.81 4.66
C VAL A 6 -1.81 4.01 6.15
N VAL A 7 -0.83 3.31 6.70
CA VAL A 7 -0.51 3.33 8.14
C VAL A 7 0.80 4.06 8.45
N GLY A 8 1.64 4.31 7.44
CA GLY A 8 2.88 5.05 7.62
C GLY A 8 3.85 4.96 6.46
N GLU A 9 5.06 5.43 6.70
CA GLU A 9 6.21 5.30 5.80
C GLU A 9 6.82 3.89 5.92
N GLY A 10 7.29 3.36 4.79
CA GLY A 10 7.99 2.08 4.72
C GLY A 10 9.49 2.17 5.02
N TRP A 11 10.17 1.06 4.76
CA TRP A 11 11.61 0.93 5.01
C TRP A 11 12.41 1.46 3.81
N LEU A 12 11.82 1.40 2.61
CA LEU A 12 12.39 1.93 1.39
C LEU A 12 12.02 3.40 1.21
N ARG A 13 12.96 4.19 0.70
CA ARG A 13 12.70 5.60 0.40
C ARG A 13 11.57 5.73 -0.62
N GLY A 14 10.48 6.39 -0.22
CA GLY A 14 9.33 6.60 -1.10
C GLY A 14 8.21 5.56 -0.91
N GLU A 15 8.45 4.49 -0.17
CA GLU A 15 7.47 3.44 0.15
C GLU A 15 6.51 3.90 1.25
N LEU A 16 5.24 3.49 1.13
CA LEU A 16 4.27 3.56 2.21
C LEU A 16 3.91 2.15 2.67
N LEU A 17 3.60 2.02 3.96
CA LEU A 17 2.99 0.81 4.50
C LEU A 17 1.48 0.98 4.50
N ALA A 18 0.77 -0.05 4.08
CA ALA A 18 -0.67 -0.11 4.25
C ALA A 18 -1.14 -1.47 4.72
N VAL A 19 -2.38 -1.50 5.19
CA VAL A 19 -3.09 -2.71 5.59
C VAL A 19 -4.42 -2.81 4.87
N ASP A 20 -4.97 -4.00 4.75
CA ASP A 20 -6.37 -4.14 4.35
C ASP A 20 -7.34 -3.75 5.48
N SER A 21 -8.62 -3.58 5.16
CA SER A 21 -9.63 -3.12 6.12
C SER A 21 -9.80 -4.03 7.34
N GLY A 22 -9.42 -5.30 7.22
CA GLY A 22 -9.41 -6.27 8.32
C GLY A 22 -8.10 -6.28 9.13
N CYS A 23 -7.12 -5.46 8.77
CA CYS A 23 -5.76 -5.48 9.34
C CYS A 23 -5.11 -6.88 9.30
N SER A 24 -5.47 -7.71 8.31
CA SER A 24 -5.04 -9.10 8.22
C SER A 24 -3.72 -9.27 7.47
N ARG A 25 -3.41 -8.32 6.58
CA ARG A 25 -2.19 -8.30 5.76
C ARG A 25 -1.60 -6.90 5.71
N ALA A 26 -0.28 -6.83 5.65
CA ALA A 26 0.47 -5.61 5.40
C ALA A 26 1.00 -5.60 3.96
N PHE A 27 1.06 -4.41 3.39
CA PHE A 27 1.36 -4.15 1.98
C PHE A 27 2.45 -3.09 1.87
N SER A 28 3.38 -3.31 0.95
CA SER A 28 4.32 -2.30 0.48
C SER A 28 3.66 -1.54 -0.68
N LEU A 29 3.34 -0.27 -0.44
CA LEU A 29 2.80 0.64 -1.45
C LEU A 29 3.96 1.41 -2.09
N VAL A 30 4.15 1.19 -3.39
CA VAL A 30 5.19 1.83 -4.19
C VAL A 30 4.57 2.61 -5.35
N GLY A 31 5.26 3.64 -5.82
CA GLY A 31 4.79 4.47 -6.95
C GLY A 31 3.61 5.38 -6.63
N VAL A 32 3.37 5.65 -5.35
CA VAL A 32 2.31 6.55 -4.88
C VAL A 32 2.69 8.02 -5.13
N ARG A 33 1.81 8.80 -5.76
CA ARG A 33 2.01 10.26 -5.87
C ARG A 33 1.83 10.91 -4.50
N ARG A 34 2.87 11.59 -4.03
CA ARG A 34 2.88 12.33 -2.75
C ARG A 34 2.27 13.72 -2.92
N PRO A 35 1.73 14.33 -1.84
CA PRO A 35 1.67 13.84 -0.47
C PRO A 35 0.48 12.89 -0.22
N ILE A 36 0.70 11.84 0.56
CA ILE A 36 -0.36 10.99 1.12
C ILE A 36 -0.21 10.96 2.64
N SER A 37 -1.32 11.19 3.33
CA SER A 37 -1.39 11.17 4.79
C SER A 37 -1.64 9.76 5.33
N SER A 38 -1.17 9.49 6.55
CA SER A 38 -1.62 8.33 7.31
C SER A 38 -3.15 8.35 7.47
N GLY A 39 -3.78 7.18 7.35
CA GLY A 39 -5.24 7.01 7.33
C GLY A 39 -5.88 7.19 5.95
N ALA A 40 -5.12 7.55 4.92
CA ALA A 40 -5.65 7.63 3.57
C ALA A 40 -6.07 6.26 3.03
N LEU A 41 -7.19 6.22 2.32
CA LEU A 41 -7.67 5.03 1.61
C LEU A 41 -7.13 5.04 0.18
N VAL A 42 -6.45 3.97 -0.20
CA VAL A 42 -5.87 3.79 -1.54
C VAL A 42 -6.44 2.54 -2.16
N LYS A 43 -7.01 2.66 -3.36
CA LYS A 43 -7.38 1.50 -4.18
C LYS A 43 -6.18 1.08 -5.01
N GLY A 44 -5.66 -0.10 -4.68
CA GLY A 44 -4.48 -0.68 -5.32
C GLY A 44 -4.81 -1.94 -6.11
N VAL A 45 -4.05 -2.16 -7.18
CA VAL A 45 -3.87 -3.51 -7.72
C VAL A 45 -2.75 -4.16 -6.91
N VAL A 46 -3.09 -5.25 -6.23
CA VAL A 46 -2.14 -6.03 -5.44
C VAL A 46 -1.50 -7.08 -6.35
N LYS A 47 -0.17 -7.13 -6.34
CA LYS A 47 0.61 -8.27 -6.84
C LYS A 47 1.20 -8.99 -5.64
N GLU A 48 0.86 -10.26 -5.51
CA GLU A 48 1.42 -11.16 -4.50
C GLU A 48 2.66 -11.83 -5.10
N ASP A 49 3.79 -11.69 -4.40
CA ASP A 49 5.00 -12.46 -4.65
C ASP A 49 5.00 -13.75 -3.83
N GLU A 50 5.78 -14.74 -4.26
CA GLU A 50 5.95 -16.04 -3.59
C GLU A 50 6.45 -15.94 -2.13
N ASN A 51 6.98 -14.78 -1.72
CA ASN A 51 7.42 -14.49 -0.35
C ASN A 51 6.38 -13.76 0.52
N ASN A 52 5.10 -13.75 0.14
CA ASN A 52 4.04 -12.93 0.77
C ASN A 52 4.35 -11.42 0.73
N ILE A 53 5.12 -10.98 -0.26
CA ILE A 53 5.35 -9.55 -0.49
C ILE A 53 4.21 -9.06 -1.36
N TYR A 54 3.39 -8.17 -0.80
CA TYR A 54 2.26 -7.59 -1.50
C TYR A 54 2.60 -6.18 -1.98
N LEU A 55 2.78 -6.03 -3.29
CA LEU A 55 3.01 -4.74 -3.94
C LEU A 55 1.68 -4.17 -4.40
N ALA A 56 1.35 -2.97 -3.94
CA ALA A 56 0.16 -2.25 -4.39
C ALA A 56 0.54 -1.02 -5.20
N SER A 57 -0.01 -0.92 -6.41
CA SER A 57 0.10 0.28 -7.25
C SER A 57 -1.26 0.99 -7.34
N PRO A 58 -1.33 2.32 -7.09
CA PRO A 58 -2.58 3.06 -7.15
C PRO A 58 -3.15 3.08 -8.59
N LEU A 59 -4.47 2.97 -8.71
CA LEU A 59 -5.15 3.00 -10.02
C LEU A 59 -5.17 4.38 -10.66
N ASN A 60 -5.05 5.44 -9.87
CA ASN A 60 -4.96 6.82 -10.33
C ASN A 60 -3.63 7.39 -9.82
N GLY A 61 -2.56 7.15 -10.57
CA GLY A 61 -1.31 7.89 -10.44
C GLY A 61 -1.54 9.33 -10.85
#